data_AF-A0A956NSD1-F1
#
_entry.id   AF-A0A956NSD1-F1
#
_cell.length_a   1.000
_cell.length_b   1.000
_cell.length_c   1.000
_cell.angle_alpha   90.00
_cell.angle_beta   90.00
_cell.angle_gamma   90.00
#
_symmetry.space_group_name_H-M   'P 1'
#
loop_
_entity.id
_entity.type
_entity.pdbx_description
1 polymer ?
#
loop_
_entity_poly.entity_id
_entity_poly.type
_entity_poly.pdbx_seq_one_letter_code
_entity_poly.pdbx_strand_id
1 'polypeptide(L)'
;MTDRLATVDYVRHLTRHHHEIQTPTPDTLGHIVMAPPLLEQLAASDIPSRAAGGDTVPGYESKPAARLDAIDALRDVTGGSAGWVTSLGQKPRNNPIGLVLQLHGLLPQADPTQRAAIEADIRHWWTLARIVTGWDSPPWTPDNTCPACGALRSLRIRLADRLGLCTECRVSWNAGTIGLLADHIRAESAERAAAREAGGVGRSPCWCAVPKPVVPDLSSTCPSCGSARCHHAVAARELAAVRRRLAATG
;
A
#
# COMPACT_ATOMS: atom_id res chain seq x y z
N MET A 1 9.44 -13.69 21.03
CA MET A 1 10.27 -14.29 19.96
C MET A 1 9.32 -14.70 18.85
N THR A 2 9.22 -13.90 17.79
CA THR A 2 8.44 -14.30 16.61
C THR A 2 9.25 -15.38 15.92
N ASP A 3 8.75 -16.60 15.91
CA ASP A 3 9.42 -17.70 15.22
C ASP A 3 9.61 -17.29 13.75
N ARG A 4 10.86 -17.24 13.29
CA ARG A 4 11.18 -16.72 11.97
C ARG A 4 10.79 -17.81 10.98
N LEU A 5 9.60 -17.68 10.40
CA LEU A 5 9.11 -18.59 9.37
C LEU A 5 10.18 -18.82 8.30
N ALA A 6 10.37 -20.09 7.95
CA ALA A 6 11.29 -20.50 6.91
C ALA A 6 10.67 -20.22 5.53
N THR A 7 11.51 -20.17 4.49
CA THR A 7 11.04 -19.95 3.10
C THR A 7 9.95 -20.94 2.68
N VAL A 8 10.05 -22.18 3.15
CA VAL A 8 9.05 -23.23 2.91
C VAL A 8 7.67 -22.88 3.49
N ASP A 9 7.60 -22.17 4.61
CA ASP A 9 6.33 -21.76 5.22
C ASP A 9 5.67 -20.63 4.42
N TYR A 10 6.45 -19.65 3.95
CA TYR A 10 5.92 -18.59 3.07
C TYR A 10 5.36 -19.19 1.78
N VAL A 11 6.11 -20.10 1.15
CA VAL A 11 5.65 -20.81 -0.06
C VAL A 11 4.41 -21.64 0.23
N ARG A 12 4.34 -22.34 1.38
CA ARG A 12 3.15 -23.11 1.77
C ARG A 12 1.91 -22.20 1.86
N HIS A 13 2.01 -21.04 2.51
CA HIS A 13 0.85 -20.13 2.65
C HIS A 13 0.43 -19.52 1.30
N LEU A 14 1.39 -19.24 0.41
CA LEU A 14 1.10 -18.74 -0.93
C LEU A 14 0.39 -19.77 -1.81
N THR A 15 0.73 -21.05 -1.65
CA THR A 15 0.40 -22.11 -2.64
C THR A 15 -0.55 -23.19 -2.13
N ARG A 16 -0.80 -23.26 -0.82
CA ARG A 16 -1.64 -24.29 -0.20
C ARG A 16 -2.68 -23.65 0.72
N HIS A 17 -3.73 -24.43 0.95
CA HIS A 17 -4.70 -24.13 1.99
C HIS A 17 -3.99 -24.07 3.34
N HIS A 18 -4.37 -23.13 4.18
CA HIS A 18 -3.80 -22.95 5.50
C HIS A 18 -4.91 -22.79 6.54
N HIS A 19 -4.60 -23.23 7.75
CA HIS A 19 -5.46 -23.05 8.91
C HIS A 19 -5.06 -21.74 9.58
N GLU A 20 -6.04 -20.90 9.88
CA GLU A 20 -5.84 -19.77 10.79
C GLU A 20 -6.75 -19.99 12.01
N ILE A 21 -6.13 -19.91 13.19
CA ILE A 21 -6.85 -19.95 14.46
C ILE A 21 -7.31 -18.53 14.72
N GLN A 22 -8.60 -18.27 14.59
CA GLN A 22 -9.14 -16.99 15.07
C GLN A 22 -9.07 -16.96 16.58
N THR A 23 -8.43 -15.92 17.13
CA THR A 23 -8.39 -15.71 18.57
C THR A 23 -9.82 -15.57 19.07
N PRO A 24 -10.29 -16.45 19.97
CA PRO A 24 -11.65 -16.37 20.47
C PRO A 24 -11.87 -15.01 21.13
N THR A 25 -12.95 -14.33 20.74
CA THR A 25 -13.49 -13.23 21.56
C THR A 25 -14.32 -13.84 22.69
N PRO A 26 -14.65 -13.09 23.76
CA PRO A 26 -15.47 -13.61 24.87
C PRO A 26 -16.79 -14.27 24.43
N ASP A 27 -17.31 -13.87 23.27
CA ASP A 27 -18.58 -14.32 22.72
C ASP A 27 -18.43 -15.33 21.55
N THR A 28 -17.21 -15.68 21.14
CA THR A 28 -16.97 -16.65 20.04
C THR A 28 -16.12 -17.83 20.47
N LEU A 29 -16.65 -19.04 20.25
CA LEU A 29 -15.86 -20.26 20.32
C LEU A 29 -14.76 -20.20 19.25
N GLY A 30 -13.53 -20.51 19.65
CA GLY A 30 -12.41 -20.60 18.71
C GLY A 30 -12.73 -21.65 17.65
N HIS A 31 -12.86 -21.21 16.41
CA HIS A 31 -13.10 -22.09 15.27
C HIS A 31 -11.91 -22.01 14.32
N ILE A 32 -11.55 -23.16 13.77
CA ILE A 32 -10.46 -23.28 12.80
C ILE A 32 -11.06 -23.01 11.43
N VAL A 33 -10.62 -21.94 10.77
CA VAL A 33 -11.03 -21.61 9.41
C VAL A 33 -10.01 -22.19 8.43
N MET A 34 -10.50 -22.93 7.44
CA MET A 34 -9.71 -23.35 6.28
C MET A 34 -9.70 -22.21 5.26
N ALA A 35 -8.56 -21.52 5.14
CA ALA A 35 -8.36 -20.49 4.14
C ALA A 35 -7.77 -21.11 2.86
N PRO A 36 -8.25 -20.71 1.67
CA PRO A 36 -7.59 -21.07 0.41
C PRO A 36 -6.19 -20.46 0.31
N PRO A 37 -5.33 -20.91 -0.62
CA PRO A 37 -4.02 -20.31 -0.87
C PRO A 37 -4.11 -18.80 -1.09
N LEU A 38 -3.12 -18.03 -0.59
CA LEU A 38 -3.15 -16.57 -0.75
C LEU A 38 -3.19 -16.14 -2.23
N LEU A 39 -2.54 -16.89 -3.13
CA LEU A 39 -2.59 -16.58 -4.56
C LEU A 39 -3.97 -16.82 -5.18
N GLU A 40 -4.75 -17.79 -4.68
CA GLU A 40 -6.14 -17.98 -5.10
C GLU A 40 -7.02 -16.85 -4.58
N GLN A 41 -6.79 -16.39 -3.35
CA GLN A 41 -7.50 -15.24 -2.78
C GLN A 41 -7.23 -13.96 -3.57
N LEU A 42 -5.98 -13.71 -3.96
CA LEU A 42 -5.62 -12.58 -4.83
C LEU A 42 -6.27 -12.72 -6.21
N ALA A 43 -6.25 -13.91 -6.81
CA ALA A 43 -6.86 -14.16 -8.12
C ALA A 43 -8.38 -13.97 -8.10
N ALA A 44 -9.06 -14.42 -7.04
CA ALA A 44 -10.50 -14.29 -6.87
C ALA A 44 -10.98 -12.87 -6.54
N SER A 45 -10.05 -11.91 -6.41
CA SER A 45 -10.35 -10.50 -6.12
C SER A 45 -10.96 -9.75 -7.31
N ASP A 46 -10.99 -10.38 -8.49
CA ASP A 46 -11.67 -9.90 -9.69
C ASP A 46 -13.18 -10.18 -9.67
N ILE A 47 -13.63 -11.12 -8.83
CA ILE A 47 -15.05 -11.43 -8.64
C ILE A 47 -15.63 -10.34 -7.75
N PRO A 48 -16.43 -9.40 -8.28
CA PRO A 48 -17.13 -8.46 -7.42
C PRO A 48 -17.97 -9.27 -6.45
N SER A 49 -17.80 -9.07 -5.14
CA SER A 49 -18.54 -9.79 -4.11
C SER A 49 -19.98 -9.95 -4.55
N ARG A 50 -20.36 -11.17 -4.95
CA ARG A 50 -21.76 -11.48 -5.19
C ARG A 50 -22.40 -11.26 -3.84
N ALA A 51 -23.18 -10.19 -3.72
CA ALA A 51 -24.03 -9.95 -2.57
C ALA A 51 -24.72 -11.29 -2.28
N ALA A 52 -24.36 -11.91 -1.16
CA ALA A 52 -24.97 -13.14 -0.71
C ALA A 52 -26.48 -12.85 -0.69
N GLY A 53 -27.24 -13.68 -1.41
CA GLY A 53 -28.61 -13.40 -1.83
C GLY A 53 -29.48 -12.85 -0.69
N GLY A 54 -29.80 -11.57 -0.79
CA GLY A 54 -30.92 -10.94 -0.12
C GLY A 54 -31.74 -10.27 -1.21
N ASP A 55 -32.95 -10.78 -1.42
CA ASP A 55 -33.87 -10.30 -2.45
C ASP A 55 -34.14 -8.79 -2.31
N THR A 56 -34.09 -8.11 -3.47
CA THR A 56 -34.88 -6.93 -3.84
C THR A 56 -34.60 -5.57 -3.17
N VAL A 57 -33.60 -4.82 -3.66
CA VAL A 57 -33.77 -3.37 -3.98
C VAL A 57 -32.86 -3.00 -5.18
N PRO A 58 -33.38 -2.41 -6.28
CA PRO A 58 -32.56 -1.90 -7.38
C PRO A 58 -31.97 -0.53 -7.00
N GLY A 59 -31.02 -0.52 -6.07
CA GLY A 59 -30.14 0.62 -5.83
C GLY A 59 -28.86 0.44 -6.63
N TYR A 60 -28.38 1.51 -7.28
CA TYR A 60 -27.00 1.56 -7.77
C TYR A 60 -26.05 1.59 -6.55
N GLU A 61 -25.90 0.45 -5.87
CA GLU A 61 -24.78 0.25 -4.97
C GLU A 61 -23.54 0.25 -5.85
N SER A 62 -22.79 1.35 -5.77
CA SER A 62 -21.43 1.46 -6.27
C SER A 62 -20.64 0.28 -5.71
N LYS A 63 -20.58 -0.81 -6.49
CA LYS A 63 -19.74 -1.95 -6.15
C LYS A 63 -18.34 -1.38 -5.94
N PRO A 64 -17.65 -1.76 -4.84
CA PRO A 64 -16.27 -1.33 -4.66
C PRO A 64 -15.55 -1.68 -5.97
N ALA A 65 -14.84 -0.69 -6.51
CA ALA A 65 -14.00 -0.91 -7.69
C ALA A 65 -13.20 -2.19 -7.45
N ALA A 66 -13.05 -3.02 -8.49
CA ALA A 66 -12.22 -4.22 -8.44
C ALA A 66 -10.96 -3.92 -7.61
N ARG A 67 -10.57 -4.82 -6.70
CA ARG A 67 -9.47 -4.55 -5.75
C ARG A 67 -8.17 -4.46 -6.53
N LEU A 68 -7.85 -3.27 -7.06
CA LEU A 68 -6.71 -3.02 -7.94
C LEU A 68 -5.42 -3.46 -7.25
N ASP A 69 -5.31 -3.22 -5.94
CA ASP A 69 -4.18 -3.66 -5.11
C ASP A 69 -3.96 -5.19 -5.16
N ALA A 70 -5.03 -5.99 -5.28
CA ALA A 70 -4.93 -7.45 -5.38
C ALA A 70 -4.45 -7.91 -6.75
N ILE A 71 -4.91 -7.24 -7.81
CA ILE A 71 -4.45 -7.48 -9.17
C ILE A 71 -2.96 -7.11 -9.28
N ASP A 72 -2.57 -5.95 -8.74
CA ASP A 72 -1.19 -5.48 -8.74
C ASP A 72 -0.28 -6.41 -7.92
N ALA A 73 -0.72 -6.83 -6.73
CA ALA A 73 0.00 -7.81 -5.93
C ALA A 73 0.18 -9.15 -6.67
N LEU A 74 -0.88 -9.69 -7.28
CA LEU A 74 -0.78 -10.93 -8.06
C LEU A 74 0.17 -10.81 -9.25
N ARG A 75 0.12 -9.66 -9.95
CA ARG A 75 1.02 -9.35 -11.07
C ARG A 75 2.47 -9.27 -10.60
N ASP A 76 2.73 -8.64 -9.46
CA ASP A 76 4.06 -8.54 -8.89
C ASP A 76 4.64 -9.92 -8.53
N VAL A 77 3.86 -10.76 -7.83
CA VAL A 77 4.31 -12.14 -7.51
C VAL A 77 4.57 -12.95 -8.78
N THR A 78 3.65 -12.89 -9.75
CA THR A 78 3.76 -13.68 -10.99
C THR A 78 4.93 -13.20 -11.84
N GLY A 79 5.07 -11.88 -12.03
CA GLY A 79 6.15 -11.29 -12.81
C GLY A 79 7.51 -11.51 -12.18
N GLY A 80 7.65 -11.27 -10.87
CA GLY A 80 8.88 -11.50 -10.13
C GLY A 80 9.28 -12.98 -10.10
N SER A 81 8.33 -13.89 -9.88
CA SER A 81 8.60 -15.33 -9.93
C SER A 81 9.04 -15.80 -11.32
N ALA A 82 8.38 -15.31 -12.38
CA ALA A 82 8.75 -15.64 -13.76
C ALA A 82 10.14 -15.11 -14.12
N GLY A 83 10.48 -13.90 -13.65
CA GLY A 83 11.80 -13.29 -13.79
C GLY A 83 12.89 -14.18 -13.20
N TRP A 84 12.72 -14.62 -11.95
CA TRP A 84 13.67 -15.52 -11.28
C TRP A 84 13.77 -16.90 -11.94
N VAL A 85 12.65 -17.51 -12.31
CA VAL A 85 12.68 -18.81 -13.02
C VAL A 85 13.44 -18.70 -14.35
N THR A 86 13.24 -17.60 -15.07
CA THR A 86 13.95 -17.32 -16.33
C THR A 86 15.44 -17.06 -16.10
N SER A 87 15.80 -16.29 -15.07
CA SER A 87 17.22 -16.02 -14.75
C SER A 87 17.98 -17.27 -14.32
N LEU A 88 17.28 -18.28 -13.79
CA LEU A 88 17.81 -19.61 -13.45
C LEU A 88 17.82 -20.57 -14.66
N GLY A 89 17.56 -20.07 -15.87
CA GLY A 89 17.64 -20.85 -17.12
C GLY A 89 16.47 -21.80 -17.35
N GLN A 90 15.34 -21.61 -16.66
CA GLN A 90 14.16 -22.46 -16.77
C GLN A 90 13.01 -21.72 -17.44
N LYS A 91 12.13 -22.47 -18.13
CA LYS A 91 10.90 -21.89 -18.70
C LYS A 91 9.84 -21.71 -17.61
N PRO A 92 9.27 -20.51 -17.42
CA PRO A 92 8.24 -20.28 -16.41
C PRO A 92 6.94 -21.01 -16.75
N ARG A 93 6.30 -21.58 -15.72
CA ARG A 93 4.93 -22.10 -15.80
C ARG A 93 3.91 -20.97 -15.97
N ASN A 94 2.76 -21.32 -16.55
CA ASN A 94 1.68 -20.37 -16.89
C ASN A 94 0.64 -20.13 -15.78
N ASN A 95 0.81 -20.71 -14.58
CA ASN A 95 -0.10 -20.50 -13.46
C ASN A 95 0.68 -20.02 -12.22
N PRO A 96 0.16 -19.04 -11.45
CA PRO A 96 0.90 -18.42 -10.34
C PRO A 96 1.38 -19.41 -9.28
N ILE A 97 0.52 -20.35 -8.85
CA ILE A 97 0.85 -21.35 -7.83
C ILE A 97 2.00 -22.24 -8.29
N GLY A 98 1.89 -22.82 -9.48
CA GLY A 98 2.90 -23.70 -10.07
C GLY A 98 4.21 -22.96 -10.33
N LEU A 99 4.15 -21.66 -10.63
CA LEU A 99 5.32 -20.82 -10.84
C LEU A 99 6.09 -20.59 -9.53
N VAL A 100 5.41 -20.26 -8.43
CA VAL A 100 6.05 -20.12 -7.10
C VAL A 100 6.60 -21.47 -6.62
N LEU A 101 5.88 -22.57 -6.83
CA LEU A 101 6.37 -23.92 -6.51
C LEU A 101 7.60 -24.31 -7.34
N GLN A 102 7.61 -23.97 -8.63
CA GLN A 102 8.76 -24.19 -9.50
C GLN A 102 9.97 -23.39 -8.99
N LEU A 103 9.79 -22.09 -8.70
CA LEU A 103 10.86 -21.25 -8.16
C LEU A 103 11.43 -21.83 -6.85
N HIS A 104 10.57 -22.25 -5.93
CA HIS A 104 11.01 -22.89 -4.68
C HIS A 104 11.83 -24.16 -4.94
N GLY A 105 11.43 -24.99 -5.91
CA GLY A 105 12.19 -26.18 -6.31
C GLY A 105 13.56 -25.89 -6.94
N LEU A 106 13.76 -24.68 -7.48
CA LEU A 106 15.03 -24.24 -8.08
C LEU A 106 15.97 -23.57 -7.07
N LEU A 107 15.50 -23.18 -5.87
CA LEU A 107 16.33 -22.54 -4.83
C LEU A 107 17.65 -23.25 -4.51
N PRO A 108 17.72 -24.61 -4.46
CA PRO A 108 18.97 -25.31 -4.22
C PRO A 108 20.03 -25.11 -5.31
N GLN A 109 19.60 -24.78 -6.54
CA GLN A 109 20.47 -24.58 -7.71
C GLN A 109 20.98 -23.13 -7.83
N ALA A 110 20.28 -22.18 -7.20
CA ALA A 110 20.69 -20.78 -7.16
C ALA A 110 21.97 -20.61 -6.31
N ASP A 111 22.84 -19.69 -6.75
CA ASP A 111 23.99 -19.28 -5.95
C ASP A 111 23.55 -18.61 -4.63
N PRO A 112 24.43 -18.49 -3.62
CA PRO A 112 24.04 -17.95 -2.31
C PRO A 112 23.46 -16.53 -2.35
N THR A 113 23.95 -15.67 -3.24
CA THR A 113 23.48 -14.29 -3.37
C THR A 113 22.09 -14.25 -4.01
N GLN A 114 21.90 -15.00 -5.10
CA GLN A 114 20.59 -15.17 -5.74
C GLN A 114 19.59 -15.79 -4.78
N ARG A 115 19.97 -16.83 -4.05
CA ARG A 115 19.10 -17.49 -3.06
C ARG A 115 18.60 -16.49 -2.02
N ALA A 116 19.50 -15.69 -1.44
CA ALA A 116 19.12 -14.69 -0.45
C ALA A 116 18.15 -13.63 -1.02
N ALA A 117 18.35 -13.22 -2.28
CA ALA A 117 17.46 -12.30 -2.97
C ALA A 117 16.07 -12.92 -3.21
N ILE A 118 16.01 -14.15 -3.74
CA ILE A 118 14.76 -14.88 -3.97
C ILE A 118 14.00 -15.08 -2.65
N GLU A 119 14.68 -15.45 -1.56
CA GLU A 119 14.06 -15.61 -0.25
C GLU A 119 13.49 -14.28 0.29
N ALA A 120 14.17 -13.16 0.03
CA ALA A 120 13.68 -11.84 0.38
C ALA A 120 12.40 -11.48 -0.40
N ASP A 121 12.39 -11.75 -1.71
CA ASP A 121 11.22 -11.50 -2.57
C ASP A 121 10.04 -12.39 -2.20
N ILE A 122 10.25 -13.70 -1.95
CA ILE A 122 9.20 -14.60 -1.48
C ILE A 122 8.58 -14.10 -0.17
N ARG A 123 9.40 -13.63 0.76
CA ARG A 123 8.91 -13.04 2.02
C ARG A 123 8.13 -11.75 1.76
N HIS A 124 8.61 -10.90 0.85
CA HIS A 124 7.93 -9.68 0.46
C HIS A 124 6.54 -9.99 -0.13
N TRP A 125 6.47 -10.89 -1.12
CA TRP A 125 5.22 -11.32 -1.75
C TRP A 125 4.25 -11.94 -0.76
N TRP A 126 4.72 -12.78 0.18
CA TRP A 126 3.88 -13.33 1.23
C TRP A 126 3.29 -12.24 2.13
N THR A 127 4.11 -11.26 2.54
CA THR A 127 3.67 -10.14 3.37
C THR A 127 2.64 -9.28 2.63
N LEU A 128 2.92 -8.94 1.37
CA LEU A 128 2.03 -8.17 0.52
C LEU A 128 0.70 -8.89 0.32
N ALA A 129 0.73 -10.19 0.00
CA ALA A 129 -0.45 -10.99 -0.20
C ALA A 129 -1.33 -11.00 1.05
N ARG A 130 -0.77 -11.23 2.25
CA ARG A 130 -1.53 -11.19 3.52
C ARG A 130 -2.16 -9.82 3.80
N ILE A 131 -1.43 -8.73 3.54
CA ILE A 131 -1.96 -7.37 3.71
C ILE A 131 -3.15 -7.15 2.77
N VAL A 132 -2.96 -7.45 1.49
CA VAL A 132 -3.98 -7.16 0.47
C VAL A 132 -5.20 -8.06 0.64
N THR A 133 -5.03 -9.31 1.04
CA THR A 133 -6.15 -10.21 1.33
C THR A 133 -6.81 -9.94 2.69
N GLY A 134 -6.25 -9.05 3.50
CA GLY A 134 -6.84 -8.55 4.75
C GLY A 134 -6.51 -9.38 5.99
N TRP A 135 -5.60 -10.35 5.89
CA TRP A 135 -5.10 -11.12 7.04
C TRP A 135 -4.21 -10.28 7.94
N ASP A 136 -3.43 -9.37 7.34
CA ASP A 136 -2.58 -8.44 8.07
C ASP A 136 -2.95 -7.00 7.72
N SER A 137 -2.60 -6.06 8.59
CA SER A 137 -2.65 -4.63 8.28
C SER A 137 -1.27 -4.11 7.90
N PRO A 138 -1.17 -3.18 6.92
CA PRO A 138 0.11 -2.57 6.59
C PRO A 138 0.63 -1.78 7.81
N PRO A 139 1.95 -1.70 8.01
CA PRO A 139 2.52 -0.83 9.03
C PRO A 139 2.08 0.62 8.77
N TRP A 140 1.60 1.31 9.80
CA TRP A 140 1.35 2.74 9.76
C TRP A 140 2.67 3.49 9.52
N THR A 141 2.63 4.44 8.59
CA THR A 141 3.80 5.19 8.10
C THR A 141 3.58 6.68 8.35
N PRO A 142 3.75 7.15 9.60
CA PRO A 142 3.60 8.58 9.88
C PRO A 142 4.67 9.37 9.13
N ASP A 143 4.31 10.56 8.66
CA ASP A 143 5.22 11.49 7.98
C ASP A 143 6.10 12.25 8.99
N ASN A 144 6.44 11.62 10.11
CA ASN A 144 7.16 12.20 11.23
C ASN A 144 8.65 11.84 11.16
N THR A 145 9.47 12.61 11.87
CA THR A 145 10.89 12.31 12.00
C THR A 145 11.11 11.19 13.00
N CYS A 146 12.13 10.37 12.77
CA CYS A 146 12.58 9.41 13.78
C CYS A 146 13.19 10.16 14.97
N PRO A 147 12.75 9.94 16.22
CA PRO A 147 13.31 10.64 17.38
C PRO A 147 14.78 10.29 17.67
N ALA A 148 15.27 9.16 17.15
CA ALA A 148 16.66 8.72 17.36
C ALA A 148 17.64 9.27 16.32
N CYS A 149 17.23 9.46 15.07
CA CYS A 149 18.15 9.86 13.98
C CYS A 149 17.66 11.04 13.12
N GLY A 150 16.47 11.59 13.39
CA GLY A 150 15.89 12.71 12.65
C GLY A 150 15.37 12.38 11.24
N ALA A 151 15.57 11.15 10.73
CA ALA A 151 15.16 10.79 9.37
C ALA A 151 13.63 10.84 9.20
N LEU A 152 13.16 11.53 8.16
CA LEU A 152 11.75 11.66 7.81
C LEU A 152 11.23 10.40 7.08
N ARG A 153 9.94 10.05 7.23
CA ARG A 153 9.28 8.93 6.52
C ARG A 153 9.90 7.54 6.72
N SER A 154 10.75 7.43 7.72
CA SER A 154 11.49 6.20 8.06
C SER A 154 10.74 5.31 9.05
N LEU A 155 9.70 5.83 9.72
CA LEU A 155 8.96 5.10 10.73
C LEU A 155 7.99 4.07 10.11
N ARG A 156 7.97 2.87 10.68
CA ARG A 156 7.04 1.77 10.38
C ARG A 156 6.46 1.26 11.68
N ILE A 157 5.14 1.37 11.86
CA ILE A 157 4.47 1.07 13.13
C ILE A 157 3.36 0.04 12.92
N ARG A 158 3.48 -1.12 13.58
CA ARG A 158 2.40 -2.11 13.64
C ARG A 158 1.55 -1.83 14.87
N LEU A 159 0.39 -1.21 14.65
CA LEU A 159 -0.51 -0.77 15.72
C LEU A 159 -1.03 -1.95 16.55
N ALA A 160 -1.39 -3.06 15.89
CA ALA A 160 -1.89 -4.27 16.56
C ALA A 160 -0.87 -4.84 17.56
N ASP A 161 0.41 -4.87 17.18
CA ASP A 161 1.49 -5.43 18.01
C ASP A 161 2.12 -4.42 18.97
N ARG A 162 1.76 -3.14 18.86
CA ARG A 162 2.42 -2.02 19.54
C ARG A 162 3.94 -2.01 19.31
N LEU A 163 4.35 -2.28 18.06
CA LEU A 163 5.75 -2.32 17.63
C LEU A 163 6.04 -1.20 16.63
N GLY A 164 7.18 -0.53 16.80
CA GLY A 164 7.70 0.48 15.88
C GLY A 164 9.14 0.19 15.47
N LEU A 165 9.52 0.57 14.25
CA LEU A 165 10.88 0.48 13.73
C LEU A 165 11.19 1.68 12.85
N CYS A 166 12.41 2.22 12.96
CA CYS A 166 12.98 3.14 11.97
C CYS A 166 13.73 2.34 10.90
N THR A 167 13.40 2.54 9.62
CA THR A 167 14.07 1.85 8.51
C THR A 167 15.51 2.29 8.30
N GLU A 168 15.85 3.52 8.69
CA GLU A 168 17.19 4.12 8.52
C GLU A 168 18.14 3.66 9.63
N CYS A 169 17.89 4.06 10.88
CA CYS A 169 18.80 3.76 12.00
C CYS A 169 18.52 2.42 12.70
N ARG A 170 17.47 1.70 12.29
CA ARG A 170 17.07 0.39 12.85
C ARG A 170 16.71 0.39 14.34
N VAL A 171 16.58 1.56 14.98
CA VAL A 171 16.02 1.67 16.34
C VAL A 171 14.57 1.17 16.34
N SER A 172 14.24 0.36 17.34
CA SER A 172 12.91 -0.23 17.52
C SER A 172 12.28 0.21 18.83
N TRP A 173 10.95 0.28 18.82
CA TRP A 173 10.12 0.58 19.98
C TRP A 173 9.19 -0.61 20.20
N ASN A 174 9.16 -1.11 21.43
CA ASN A 174 8.32 -2.24 21.82
C ASN A 174 7.11 -1.77 22.64
N ALA A 175 6.24 -2.69 23.05
CA ALA A 175 5.03 -2.35 23.79
C ALA A 175 5.28 -1.48 25.06
N GLY A 176 6.46 -1.58 25.68
CA GLY A 176 6.84 -0.77 26.84
C GLY A 176 7.39 0.62 26.49
N THR A 177 7.98 0.80 25.29
CA THR A 177 8.61 2.06 24.87
C THR A 177 7.86 2.79 23.75
N ILE A 178 6.84 2.17 23.17
CA ILE A 178 6.05 2.74 22.07
C ILE A 178 5.33 4.04 22.46
N GLY A 179 5.04 4.22 23.76
CA GLY A 179 4.47 5.46 24.29
C GLY A 179 5.36 6.67 23.99
N LEU A 180 6.68 6.53 24.15
CA LEU A 180 7.64 7.60 23.86
C LEU A 180 7.64 7.99 22.37
N LEU A 181 7.54 7.00 21.48
CA LEU A 181 7.41 7.26 20.04
C LEU A 181 6.08 7.95 19.72
N ALA A 182 4.99 7.51 20.34
CA ALA A 182 3.68 8.11 20.15
C ALA A 182 3.65 9.57 20.61
N ASP A 183 4.27 9.89 21.75
CA ASP A 183 4.37 11.25 22.27
C ASP A 183 5.18 12.15 21.32
N HIS A 184 6.31 11.67 20.80
CA HIS A 184 7.09 12.37 19.77
C HIS A 184 6.24 12.68 18.52
N ILE A 185 5.53 11.67 17.99
CA ILE A 185 4.68 11.84 16.82
C ILE A 185 3.57 12.86 17.08
N ARG A 186 2.93 12.83 18.26
CA ARG A 186 1.89 13.79 18.63
C ARG A 186 2.46 15.20 18.74
N ALA A 187 3.60 15.38 19.39
CA ALA A 187 4.25 16.67 19.54
C ALA A 187 4.58 17.30 18.17
N GLU A 188 5.28 16.56 17.30
CA GLU A 188 5.66 17.05 15.97
C GLU A 188 4.41 17.28 15.08
N SER A 189 3.37 16.45 15.21
CA SER A 189 2.12 16.67 14.48
C SER A 189 1.37 17.92 14.96
N ALA A 190 1.37 18.19 16.27
CA ALA A 190 0.78 19.38 16.86
C ALA A 190 1.55 20.65 16.45
N GLU A 191 2.89 20.61 16.44
CA GLU A 191 3.73 21.71 15.93
C GLU A 191 3.42 22.01 14.46
N ARG A 192 3.29 20.97 13.63
CA ARG A 192 2.91 21.14 12.21
C ARG A 192 1.49 21.67 12.05
N ALA A 193 0.55 21.27 12.90
CA ALA A 193 -0.81 21.79 12.89
C ALA A 193 -0.83 23.28 13.30
N ALA A 194 -0.17 23.62 14.40
CA ALA A 194 -0.03 25.00 14.87
C ALA A 194 0.66 25.90 13.84
N ALA A 195 1.72 25.40 13.17
CA ALA A 195 2.38 26.14 12.10
C ALA A 195 1.44 26.44 10.92
N ARG A 196 0.51 25.51 10.58
CA ARG A 196 -0.51 25.75 9.55
C ARG A 196 -1.54 26.78 10.00
N GLU A 197 -1.96 26.74 11.25
CA GLU A 197 -2.93 27.68 11.83
C GLU A 197 -2.36 29.09 11.98
N ALA A 198 -1.09 29.23 12.37
CA ALA A 198 -0.38 30.49 12.52
C ALA A 198 -0.05 31.20 11.18
N GLY A 199 -0.58 30.71 10.05
CA GLY A 199 -0.32 31.29 8.73
C GLY A 199 1.06 30.94 8.16
N GLY A 200 1.77 29.99 8.76
CA GLY A 200 2.98 29.39 8.19
C GLY A 200 2.61 28.65 6.91
N VAL A 201 3.11 29.16 5.78
CA VAL A 201 2.93 28.67 4.40
C VAL A 201 2.85 27.14 4.32
N GLY A 202 1.65 26.58 4.39
CA GLY A 202 1.47 25.15 4.63
C GLY A 202 0.11 24.60 4.20
N ARG A 203 -0.29 24.91 2.96
CA ARG A 203 -1.56 24.60 2.25
C ARG A 203 -2.60 25.73 2.16
N SER A 204 -2.14 26.97 2.01
CA SER A 204 -2.87 27.92 1.16
C SER A 204 -2.70 27.48 -0.30
N PRO A 205 -3.67 27.65 -1.23
CA PRO A 205 -3.40 27.49 -2.65
C PRO A 205 -2.16 28.31 -2.98
N CYS A 206 -1.16 27.73 -3.64
CA CYS A 206 0.10 28.45 -3.91
C CYS A 206 -0.18 29.86 -4.48
N TRP A 207 0.14 30.90 -3.70
CA TRP A 207 0.15 32.30 -4.12
C TRP A 207 1.51 32.55 -4.80
N CYS A 208 1.56 32.40 -6.12
CA CYS A 208 2.78 32.73 -6.87
C CYS A 208 2.89 34.26 -6.97
N ALA A 209 3.97 34.85 -6.45
CA ALA A 209 4.18 36.31 -6.41
C ALA A 209 4.66 36.92 -7.75
N VAL A 210 4.75 36.13 -8.82
CA VAL A 210 5.36 36.54 -10.10
C VAL A 210 4.27 36.77 -11.15
N PRO A 211 4.31 37.87 -11.93
CA PRO A 211 3.37 38.09 -13.01
C PRO A 211 3.40 36.94 -14.03
N LYS A 212 2.22 36.61 -14.54
CA LYS A 212 1.91 35.52 -15.47
C LYS A 212 2.89 35.49 -16.66
N PRO A 213 3.68 34.42 -16.89
CA PRO A 213 4.30 34.22 -18.19
C PRO A 213 3.21 33.89 -19.21
N VAL A 214 3.26 34.54 -20.36
CA VAL A 214 2.34 34.29 -21.48
C VAL A 214 2.79 33.01 -22.17
N VAL A 215 2.22 31.87 -21.78
CA VAL A 215 2.45 30.57 -22.45
C VAL A 215 1.13 30.07 -23.02
N PRO A 216 1.04 29.66 -24.31
CA PRO A 216 -0.24 29.43 -24.99
C PRO A 216 -1.03 28.18 -24.56
N ASP A 217 -0.43 27.20 -23.87
CA ASP A 217 -0.99 25.84 -23.82
C ASP A 217 -1.01 25.19 -22.42
N LEU A 218 -1.22 25.97 -21.36
CA LEU A 218 -1.36 25.48 -19.97
C LEU A 218 -2.71 25.85 -19.37
N SER A 219 -3.80 25.73 -20.13
CA SER A 219 -5.15 26.18 -19.73
C SER A 219 -5.70 25.52 -18.44
N SER A 220 -5.07 24.44 -17.98
CA SER A 220 -5.49 23.66 -16.81
C SER A 220 -4.47 23.63 -15.67
N THR A 221 -3.28 24.23 -15.82
CA THR A 221 -2.20 24.20 -14.81
C THR A 221 -1.53 25.56 -14.66
N CYS A 222 -1.02 25.85 -13.45
CA CYS A 222 -0.25 27.08 -13.24
C CYS A 222 1.09 26.98 -13.97
N PRO A 223 1.47 27.96 -14.81
CA PRO A 223 2.71 27.90 -15.58
C PRO A 223 3.98 28.03 -14.73
N SER A 224 3.88 28.48 -13.48
CA SER A 224 5.03 28.58 -12.56
C SER A 224 5.25 27.33 -11.71
N CYS A 225 4.19 26.68 -11.23
CA CYS A 225 4.31 25.54 -10.32
C CYS A 225 3.77 24.22 -10.90
N GLY A 226 3.24 24.24 -12.12
CA GLY A 226 2.63 23.08 -12.79
C GLY A 226 1.32 22.59 -12.15
N SER A 227 0.86 23.21 -11.05
CA SER A 227 -0.30 22.71 -10.30
C SER A 227 -1.62 23.15 -10.94
N ALA A 228 -2.48 22.17 -11.24
CA ALA A 228 -3.88 22.37 -11.62
C ALA A 228 -4.77 22.86 -10.47
N ARG A 229 -4.25 22.89 -9.23
CA ARG A 229 -4.96 23.35 -8.04
C ARG A 229 -4.49 24.72 -7.54
N CYS A 230 -3.65 25.41 -8.30
CA CYS A 230 -3.28 26.79 -8.03
C CYS A 230 -4.48 27.73 -8.19
N HIS A 231 -4.60 28.76 -7.33
CA HIS A 231 -5.68 29.74 -7.39
C HIS A 231 -5.79 30.42 -8.77
N HIS A 232 -4.65 30.76 -9.40
CA HIS A 232 -4.66 31.31 -10.76
C HIS A 232 -5.18 30.34 -11.82
N ALA A 233 -4.91 29.03 -11.66
CA ALA A 233 -5.44 28.00 -12.56
C ALA A 233 -6.93 27.74 -12.35
N VAL A 234 -7.44 27.89 -11.12
CA VAL A 234 -8.89 27.83 -10.82
C VAL A 234 -9.60 29.05 -11.42
N ALA A 235 -9.15 30.27 -11.11
CA ALA A 235 -9.74 31.51 -11.62
C ALA A 235 -9.71 31.59 -13.15
N ALA A 236 -8.64 31.14 -13.81
CA ALA A 236 -8.56 31.10 -15.27
C ALA A 236 -9.60 30.14 -15.88
N ARG A 237 -9.86 29.00 -15.24
CA ARG A 237 -10.90 28.04 -15.69
C ARG A 237 -12.31 28.59 -15.50
N GLU A 238 -12.55 29.29 -14.40
CA GLU A 238 -13.83 29.95 -14.14
C GLU A 238 -14.11 31.05 -15.17
N LEU A 239 -13.14 31.94 -15.44
CA LEU A 239 -13.24 32.95 -16.50
C LEU A 239 -13.46 32.33 -17.89
N ALA A 240 -12.76 31.25 -18.22
CA ALA A 240 -12.97 30.53 -19.47
C ALA A 240 -14.37 29.90 -19.57
N ALA A 241 -14.91 29.38 -18.46
CA ALA A 241 -16.26 28.86 -18.39
C ALA A 241 -17.31 29.96 -18.58
N VAL A 242 -17.12 31.13 -17.95
CA VAL A 242 -18.01 32.30 -18.14
C VAL A 242 -18.01 32.78 -19.59
N ARG A 243 -16.83 32.91 -20.22
CA ARG A 243 -16.72 33.30 -21.64
C ARG A 243 -17.44 32.33 -22.57
N ARG A 244 -17.31 31.02 -22.34
CA ARG A 244 -18.04 30.01 -23.13
C ARG A 244 -19.55 30.11 -22.96
N ARG A 245 -20.04 30.43 -21.75
CA ARG A 245 -21.47 30.65 -21.51
C ARG A 245 -21.99 31.89 -22.24
N LEU A 246 -21.27 33.00 -22.16
CA LEU A 246 -21.64 34.25 -22.85
C LEU A 246 -21.64 34.09 -24.38
N ALA A 247 -20.67 33.37 -24.93
CA ALA A 247 -20.59 33.08 -26.37
C ALA A 247 -21.69 32.11 -26.86
N ALA A 248 -22.33 31.35 -25.97
CA ALA A 248 -23.43 30.45 -26.33
C ALA A 248 -24.80 31.14 -26.30
N THR A 249 -24.89 32.34 -25.74
CA THR A 249 -26.15 33.09 -25.55
C THR A 249 -26.33 34.29 -26.49
N GLY A 250 -25.34 34.60 -27.33
CA GLY A 250 -25.39 35.67 -28.34
C GLY A 250 -25.24 35.10 -29.72
#